data_AF-A0A1G1Q9Q1-F1
#
_entry.id   AF-A0A1G1Q9Q1-F1
#
_cell.length_a   1.000
_cell.length_b   1.000
_cell.length_c   1.000
_cell.angle_alpha   90.00
_cell.angle_beta   90.00
_cell.angle_gamma   90.00
#
_symmetry.space_group_name_H-M   'P 1'
#
loop_
_entity.id
_entity.type
_entity.pdbx_description
1 polymer ?
#
loop_
_entity_poly.entity_id
_entity_poly.type
_entity_poly.pdbx_seq_one_letter_code
_entity_poly.pdbx_strand_id
1 'polypeptide(L)'
;MVKIKSKCALIKTIGSVLLSLIVVNVLQGIVFANEQFQQIDIILQDAFQHARNYPPEFDSQVQRENLEKDLENVIVLLEQMLKEEGLEQELLFRLGQANTFAFNLDMTGSKEKTDEYFGQLFKLEPDHAQGNLFYGQHLSGRGEFDASIEHLQIAADAGLDVALNMIGLAYLQMGKTDEAKEYFLKFQAKYPNEPQIKMLLNSLDPSGEHVYKLMKE
;
A
#
# COMPACT_ATOMS: atom_id res chain seq x y z
N MET A 1 30.98 -48.20 47.24
CA MET A 1 30.76 -46.89 46.58
C MET A 1 30.58 -47.12 45.09
N VAL A 2 29.46 -46.64 44.58
CA VAL A 2 28.94 -46.78 43.22
C VAL A 2 29.73 -45.90 42.25
N LYS A 3 30.00 -46.37 41.02
CA LYS A 3 29.99 -45.50 39.84
C LYS A 3 29.66 -46.29 38.57
N ILE A 4 28.40 -46.10 38.16
CA ILE A 4 27.78 -46.53 36.91
C ILE A 4 28.45 -45.76 35.77
N LYS A 5 28.87 -46.47 34.72
CA LYS A 5 29.20 -45.88 33.41
C LYS A 5 28.19 -46.39 32.36
N SER A 6 27.65 -45.42 31.62
CA SER A 6 27.25 -45.53 30.21
C SER A 6 25.84 -46.03 29.86
N LYS A 7 24.87 -45.11 29.89
CA LYS A 7 23.80 -45.03 28.88
C LYS A 7 23.64 -43.57 28.47
N CYS A 8 24.27 -43.14 27.39
CA CYS A 8 23.90 -41.90 26.71
C CYS A 8 24.47 -41.86 25.29
N ALA A 9 23.90 -42.67 24.40
CA ALA A 9 24.15 -42.59 22.97
C ALA A 9 22.87 -42.96 22.23
N LEU A 10 21.83 -42.12 22.30
CA LEU A 10 20.69 -42.19 21.37
C LEU A 10 19.74 -40.97 21.44
N ILE A 11 20.21 -39.71 21.58
CA ILE A 11 19.31 -38.54 21.50
C ILE A 11 20.00 -37.33 20.83
N LYS A 12 20.75 -37.51 19.74
CA LYS A 12 21.35 -36.36 19.02
C LYS A 12 21.05 -36.27 17.53
N THR A 13 20.27 -37.17 16.95
CA THR A 13 20.08 -37.20 15.48
C THR A 13 18.66 -36.99 15.00
N ILE A 14 17.66 -36.93 15.89
CA ILE A 14 16.26 -36.70 15.50
C ILE A 14 15.95 -35.19 15.40
N GLY A 15 16.60 -34.37 16.24
CA GLY A 15 16.35 -32.92 16.28
C GLY A 15 16.82 -32.16 15.05
N SER A 16 17.94 -32.55 14.42
CA SER A 16 18.46 -31.80 13.25
C SER A 16 17.66 -32.09 11.98
N VAL A 17 17.19 -33.33 11.78
CA VAL A 17 16.43 -33.74 10.59
C VAL A 17 15.03 -33.15 10.63
N LEU A 18 14.38 -33.14 11.80
CA LEU A 18 13.04 -32.56 11.96
C LEU A 18 13.07 -31.03 11.81
N LEU A 19 14.08 -30.36 12.39
CA LEU A 19 14.26 -28.92 12.23
C LEU A 19 14.57 -28.54 10.78
N SER A 20 15.40 -29.33 10.07
CA SER A 20 15.65 -29.09 8.65
C SER A 20 14.44 -29.35 7.77
N LEU A 21 13.61 -30.36 8.06
CA LEU A 21 12.39 -30.64 7.29
C LEU A 21 11.32 -29.56 7.53
N ILE A 22 11.15 -29.11 8.78
CA ILE A 22 10.25 -28.01 9.12
C ILE A 22 10.73 -26.72 8.47
N VAL A 23 12.01 -26.39 8.56
CA VAL A 23 12.58 -25.19 7.93
C VAL A 23 12.49 -25.26 6.40
N VAL A 24 12.68 -26.43 5.78
CA VAL A 24 12.50 -26.62 4.33
C VAL A 24 11.03 -26.52 3.93
N ASN A 25 10.08 -27.08 4.69
CA ASN A 25 8.65 -26.95 4.41
C ASN A 25 8.14 -25.52 4.64
N VAL A 26 8.67 -24.82 5.64
CA VAL A 26 8.37 -23.41 5.90
C VAL A 26 8.98 -22.53 4.80
N LEU A 27 10.23 -22.78 4.39
CA LEU A 27 10.86 -22.07 3.26
C LEU A 27 10.13 -22.37 1.94
N GLN A 28 9.74 -23.62 1.68
CA GLN A 28 8.93 -23.97 0.52
C GLN A 28 7.56 -23.30 0.58
N GLY A 29 6.86 -23.32 1.72
CA GLY A 29 5.59 -22.62 1.91
C GLY A 29 5.71 -21.09 1.74
N ILE A 30 6.80 -20.49 2.22
CA ILE A 30 7.11 -19.06 2.03
C ILE A 30 7.46 -18.76 0.57
N VAL A 31 8.20 -19.64 -0.11
CA VAL A 31 8.54 -19.49 -1.55
C VAL A 31 7.29 -19.68 -2.42
N PHE A 32 6.41 -20.63 -2.10
CA PHE A 32 5.15 -20.85 -2.82
C PHE A 32 4.14 -19.71 -2.61
N ALA A 33 4.04 -19.17 -1.39
CA ALA A 33 3.21 -17.99 -1.11
C ALA A 33 3.66 -16.76 -1.94
N ASN A 34 4.95 -16.66 -2.24
CA ASN A 34 5.52 -15.57 -3.06
C ASN A 34 5.37 -15.80 -4.59
N GLU A 35 5.09 -17.03 -5.03
CA GLU A 35 4.83 -17.32 -6.46
C GLU A 35 3.35 -17.21 -6.84
N GLN A 36 2.42 -17.45 -5.90
CA GLN A 36 0.98 -17.44 -6.16
C GLN A 36 0.50 -16.10 -6.73
N PHE A 37 1.05 -14.99 -6.23
CA PHE A 37 0.67 -13.63 -6.65
C PHE A 37 1.64 -12.98 -7.63
N GLN A 38 2.71 -13.65 -8.04
CA GLN A 38 3.79 -12.99 -8.78
C GLN A 38 3.28 -12.27 -10.05
N GLN A 39 2.39 -12.89 -10.82
CA GLN A 39 1.83 -12.27 -12.02
C GLN A 39 0.86 -11.14 -11.71
N ILE A 40 0.08 -11.29 -10.63
CA ILE A 40 -0.81 -10.24 -10.13
C ILE A 40 0.02 -9.01 -9.72
N ASP A 41 1.10 -9.22 -8.98
CA ASP A 41 1.95 -8.17 -8.45
C ASP A 41 2.70 -7.40 -9.55
N ILE A 42 3.08 -8.08 -10.65
CA ILE A 42 3.65 -7.42 -11.83
C ILE A 42 2.64 -6.43 -12.43
N ILE A 43 1.39 -6.84 -12.59
CA ILE A 43 0.34 -6.01 -13.18
C ILE A 43 -0.04 -4.87 -12.22
N LEU A 44 -0.15 -5.15 -10.91
CA LEU A 44 -0.40 -4.10 -9.91
C LEU A 44 0.75 -3.09 -9.84
N GLN A 45 1.99 -3.54 -10.02
CA GLN A 45 3.15 -2.66 -10.08
C GLN A 45 3.13 -1.77 -11.33
N ASP A 46 2.74 -2.32 -12.48
CA ASP A 46 2.56 -1.54 -13.72
C ASP A 46 1.43 -0.51 -13.55
N ALA A 47 0.29 -0.95 -12.99
CA ALA A 47 -0.81 -0.07 -12.64
C ALA A 47 -0.41 1.04 -11.65
N PHE A 48 0.45 0.74 -10.68
CA PHE A 48 0.99 1.75 -9.77
C PHE A 48 1.86 2.80 -10.48
N GLN A 49 2.62 2.43 -11.52
CA GLN A 49 3.42 3.41 -12.26
C GLN A 49 2.54 4.41 -13.01
N HIS A 50 1.46 3.92 -13.61
CA HIS A 50 0.64 4.70 -14.53
C HIS A 50 -0.59 5.34 -13.87
N ALA A 51 -1.15 4.70 -12.85
CA ALA A 51 -2.47 5.02 -12.32
C ALA A 51 -2.52 5.11 -10.79
N ARG A 52 -1.38 5.31 -10.10
CA ARG A 52 -1.42 5.57 -8.64
C ARG A 52 -2.15 6.87 -8.29
N ASN A 53 -2.05 7.88 -9.14
CA ASN A 53 -2.67 9.19 -8.93
C ASN A 53 -3.53 9.54 -10.14
N TYR A 54 -4.55 10.37 -9.92
CA TYR A 54 -5.32 10.98 -10.99
C TYR A 54 -4.74 12.36 -11.36
N PRO A 55 -4.70 12.73 -12.66
CA PRO A 55 -5.00 11.87 -13.81
C PRO A 55 -3.88 10.84 -14.06
N PRO A 56 -4.20 9.66 -14.62
CA PRO A 56 -3.20 8.65 -14.93
C PRO A 56 -2.37 9.07 -16.15
N GLU A 57 -1.10 8.66 -16.18
CA GLU A 57 -0.13 9.06 -17.21
C GLU A 57 0.31 7.86 -18.06
N PHE A 58 0.22 7.99 -19.38
CA PHE A 58 0.55 6.95 -20.35
C PHE A 58 1.27 7.52 -21.58
N ASP A 59 2.16 6.71 -22.16
CA ASP A 59 2.85 7.06 -23.40
C ASP A 59 1.93 6.96 -24.62
N SER A 60 0.91 6.09 -24.56
CA SER A 60 -0.05 5.91 -25.63
C SER A 60 -1.38 5.35 -25.13
N GLN A 61 -2.44 5.55 -25.93
CA GLN A 61 -3.75 4.94 -25.67
C GLN A 61 -3.68 3.41 -25.68
N VAL A 62 -2.86 2.79 -26.53
CA VAL A 62 -2.71 1.33 -26.60
C VAL A 62 -2.11 0.77 -25.29
N GLN A 63 -1.15 1.47 -24.69
CA GLN A 63 -0.59 1.09 -23.39
C GLN A 63 -1.67 1.12 -22.31
N ARG A 64 -2.48 2.19 -22.29
CA ARG A 64 -3.62 2.32 -21.37
C ARG A 64 -4.62 1.18 -21.54
N GLU A 65 -5.06 0.91 -22.77
CA GLU A 65 -6.05 -0.14 -23.06
C GLU A 65 -5.54 -1.55 -22.67
N ASN A 66 -4.24 -1.81 -22.87
CA ASN A 66 -3.64 -3.08 -22.44
C ASN A 66 -3.65 -3.21 -20.91
N LEU A 67 -3.25 -2.15 -20.19
CA LEU A 67 -3.24 -2.16 -18.73
C LEU A 67 -4.66 -2.29 -18.16
N GLU A 68 -5.65 -1.59 -18.71
CA GLU A 68 -7.05 -1.69 -18.30
C GLU A 68 -7.55 -3.13 -18.42
N LYS A 69 -7.22 -3.81 -19.52
CA LYS A 69 -7.58 -5.22 -19.74
C LYS A 69 -6.86 -6.17 -18.78
N ASP A 70 -5.56 -5.96 -18.55
CA ASP A 70 -4.79 -6.80 -17.63
C ASP A 70 -5.28 -6.62 -16.20
N LEU A 71 -5.62 -5.39 -15.81
CA LEU A 71 -6.19 -5.07 -14.51
C LEU A 71 -7.59 -5.67 -14.31
N GLU A 72 -8.45 -5.64 -15.35
CA GLU A 72 -9.75 -6.32 -15.33
C GLU A 72 -9.58 -7.83 -15.08
N ASN A 73 -8.66 -8.49 -15.79
CA ASN A 73 -8.37 -9.91 -15.61
C ASN A 73 -7.86 -10.22 -14.19
N VAL A 74 -6.99 -9.37 -13.64
CA VAL A 74 -6.48 -9.51 -12.27
C VAL A 74 -7.59 -9.37 -11.24
N ILE A 75 -8.50 -8.41 -11.41
CA ILE A 75 -9.64 -8.22 -10.50
C ILE A 75 -10.52 -9.47 -10.52
N VAL A 76 -10.87 -9.99 -11.70
CA VAL A 76 -11.68 -11.21 -11.83
C VAL A 76 -11.00 -12.41 -11.16
N LEU A 77 -9.69 -12.58 -11.38
CA LEU A 77 -8.93 -13.66 -10.76
C LEU A 77 -8.92 -13.56 -9.24
N LEU A 78 -8.62 -12.37 -8.70
CA LEU A 78 -8.61 -12.13 -7.25
C LEU A 78 -10.00 -12.35 -6.62
N GLU A 79 -11.08 -11.93 -7.29
CA GLU A 79 -12.45 -12.18 -6.83
C GLU A 79 -12.79 -13.68 -6.81
N GLN A 80 -12.30 -14.44 -7.81
CA GLN A 80 -12.45 -15.89 -7.82
C GLN A 80 -11.68 -16.53 -6.67
N MET A 81 -10.44 -16.13 -6.43
CA MET A 81 -9.62 -16.63 -5.31
C MET A 81 -10.29 -16.33 -3.97
N LEU A 82 -10.78 -15.11 -3.76
CA LEU A 82 -11.51 -14.73 -2.54
C LEU A 82 -12.75 -15.60 -2.31
N LYS A 83 -13.44 -16.00 -3.38
CA LYS A 83 -14.60 -16.89 -3.30
C LYS A 83 -14.22 -18.33 -2.95
N GLU A 84 -13.08 -18.82 -3.41
CA GLU A 84 -12.61 -20.19 -3.20
C GLU A 84 -11.93 -20.37 -1.84
N GLU A 85 -11.11 -19.39 -1.43
CA GLU A 85 -10.26 -19.43 -0.24
C GLU A 85 -10.92 -18.75 0.98
N GLY A 86 -11.86 -17.83 0.75
CA GLY A 86 -12.57 -17.07 1.78
C GLY A 86 -11.94 -15.70 2.06
N LEU A 87 -12.36 -15.04 3.15
CA LEU A 87 -11.88 -13.71 3.50
C LEU A 87 -10.41 -13.77 3.98
N GLU A 88 -9.49 -13.49 3.07
CA GLU A 88 -8.07 -13.35 3.37
C GLU A 88 -7.60 -11.90 3.25
N GLN A 89 -6.75 -11.48 4.18
CA GLN A 89 -6.23 -10.12 4.25
C GLN A 89 -5.49 -9.72 2.96
N GLU A 90 -4.60 -10.58 2.46
CA GLU A 90 -3.83 -10.33 1.24
C GLU A 90 -4.75 -10.23 0.01
N LEU A 91 -5.74 -11.13 -0.04
CA LEU A 91 -7.00 -11.08 -0.82
C LEU A 91 -7.52 -9.68 -1.02
N LEU A 92 -8.03 -9.18 0.10
CA LEU A 92 -8.76 -7.93 0.19
C LEU A 92 -7.86 -6.73 -0.06
N PHE A 93 -6.61 -6.78 0.38
CA PHE A 93 -5.64 -5.71 0.12
C PHE A 93 -5.36 -5.56 -1.38
N ARG A 94 -5.09 -6.67 -2.10
CA ARG A 94 -4.85 -6.63 -3.55
C ARG A 94 -6.07 -6.19 -4.34
N LEU A 95 -7.26 -6.66 -3.96
CA LEU A 95 -8.51 -6.20 -4.55
C LEU A 95 -8.74 -4.71 -4.33
N GLY A 96 -8.43 -4.20 -3.13
CA GLY A 96 -8.47 -2.77 -2.82
C GLY A 96 -7.48 -1.95 -3.65
N GLN A 97 -6.24 -2.42 -3.80
CA GLN A 97 -5.23 -1.78 -4.67
C GLN A 97 -5.68 -1.76 -6.13
N ALA A 98 -6.08 -2.91 -6.66
CA ALA A 98 -6.51 -3.05 -8.05
C ALA A 98 -7.68 -2.12 -8.37
N ASN A 99 -8.67 -2.05 -7.48
CA ASN A 99 -9.83 -1.18 -7.66
C ASN A 99 -9.50 0.30 -7.45
N THR A 100 -8.49 0.64 -6.63
CA THR A 100 -7.98 2.02 -6.53
C THR A 100 -7.37 2.48 -7.86
N PHE A 101 -6.58 1.62 -8.52
CA PHE A 101 -6.02 1.93 -9.83
C PHE A 101 -7.11 1.97 -10.92
N ALA A 102 -8.05 1.02 -10.89
CA ALA A 102 -9.20 0.99 -11.79
C ALA A 102 -10.05 2.26 -11.65
N PHE A 103 -10.21 2.77 -10.43
CA PHE A 103 -10.87 4.05 -10.15
C PHE A 103 -10.14 5.22 -10.80
N ASN A 104 -8.82 5.29 -10.67
CA ASN A 104 -8.03 6.34 -11.32
C ASN A 104 -8.00 6.20 -12.86
N LEU A 105 -8.34 5.04 -13.40
CA LEU A 105 -8.52 4.78 -14.84
C LEU A 105 -9.96 4.99 -15.35
N ASP A 106 -10.86 5.49 -14.49
CA ASP A 106 -12.29 5.68 -14.80
C ASP A 106 -13.04 4.37 -15.15
N MET A 107 -12.57 3.22 -14.67
CA MET A 107 -13.25 1.94 -14.86
C MET A 107 -14.55 1.89 -14.05
N THR A 108 -15.64 1.42 -14.67
CA THR A 108 -16.98 1.46 -14.06
C THR A 108 -17.08 0.59 -12.80
N GLY A 109 -17.68 1.14 -11.73
CA GLY A 109 -17.95 0.41 -10.47
C GLY A 109 -16.73 0.22 -9.54
N SER A 110 -15.55 0.63 -9.98
CA SER A 110 -14.29 0.53 -9.23
C SER A 110 -14.29 1.32 -7.93
N LYS A 111 -15.00 2.47 -7.88
CA LYS A 111 -15.16 3.28 -6.66
C LYS A 111 -15.82 2.47 -5.55
N GLU A 112 -17.01 1.91 -5.82
CA GLU A 112 -17.78 1.14 -4.86
C GLU A 112 -17.04 -0.14 -4.46
N LYS A 113 -16.34 -0.77 -5.40
CA LYS A 113 -15.49 -1.93 -5.12
C LYS A 113 -14.29 -1.60 -4.23
N THR A 114 -13.68 -0.43 -4.39
CA THR A 114 -12.60 0.03 -3.50
C THR A 114 -13.10 0.14 -2.06
N ASP A 115 -14.24 0.81 -1.85
CA ASP A 115 -14.87 0.92 -0.52
C ASP A 115 -15.27 -0.45 0.05
N GLU A 116 -15.80 -1.35 -0.79
CA GLU A 116 -16.19 -2.70 -0.39
C GLU A 116 -15.00 -3.51 0.12
N TYR A 117 -13.90 -3.58 -0.64
CA TYR A 117 -12.76 -4.44 -0.31
C TYR A 117 -11.94 -3.89 0.86
N PHE A 118 -11.70 -2.57 0.92
CA PHE A 118 -11.07 -1.98 2.10
C PHE A 118 -11.95 -2.06 3.34
N GLY A 119 -13.27 -1.88 3.20
CA GLY A 119 -14.20 -2.07 4.31
C GLY A 119 -14.23 -3.51 4.84
N GLN A 120 -13.96 -4.51 4.00
CA GLN A 120 -13.75 -5.89 4.44
C GLN A 120 -12.36 -6.09 5.07
N LEU A 121 -11.30 -5.52 4.48
CA LEU A 121 -9.94 -5.57 5.02
C LEU A 121 -9.90 -5.04 6.47
N PHE A 122 -10.47 -3.86 6.69
CA PHE A 122 -10.45 -3.20 8.01
C PHE A 122 -11.35 -3.87 9.05
N LYS A 123 -12.26 -4.77 8.65
CA LYS A 123 -12.96 -5.64 9.61
C LYS A 123 -12.06 -6.75 10.14
N LEU A 124 -11.07 -7.18 9.36
CA LEU A 124 -10.10 -8.19 9.76
C LEU A 124 -8.90 -7.55 10.48
N GLU A 125 -8.36 -6.48 9.90
CA GLU A 125 -7.19 -5.77 10.40
C GLU A 125 -7.40 -4.25 10.28
N PRO A 126 -7.99 -3.60 11.30
CA PRO A 126 -8.27 -2.16 11.28
C PRO A 126 -7.01 -1.30 11.11
N ASP A 127 -5.87 -1.76 11.60
CA ASP A 127 -4.57 -1.09 11.60
C ASP A 127 -3.64 -1.52 10.45
N HIS A 128 -4.17 -2.20 9.43
CA HIS A 128 -3.39 -2.59 8.25
C HIS A 128 -2.74 -1.35 7.61
N ALA A 129 -1.43 -1.20 7.79
CA ALA A 129 -0.72 0.04 7.47
C ALA A 129 -0.83 0.41 5.98
N GLN A 130 -0.51 -0.53 5.09
CA GLN A 130 -0.57 -0.28 3.63
C GLN A 130 -2.01 -0.12 3.13
N GLY A 131 -2.97 -0.87 3.66
CA GLY A 131 -4.39 -0.71 3.31
C GLY A 131 -4.92 0.68 3.68
N ASN A 132 -4.58 1.16 4.87
CA ASN A 132 -4.90 2.53 5.30
C ASN A 132 -4.23 3.59 4.42
N LEU A 133 -2.99 3.36 3.98
CA LEU A 133 -2.31 4.25 3.02
C LEU A 133 -3.05 4.34 1.68
N PHE A 134 -3.37 3.20 1.07
CA PHE A 134 -4.05 3.15 -0.23
C PHE A 134 -5.49 3.68 -0.15
N TYR A 135 -6.22 3.35 0.91
CA TYR A 135 -7.58 3.86 1.08
C TYR A 135 -7.60 5.36 1.36
N GLY A 136 -6.65 5.84 2.18
CA GLY A 136 -6.43 7.27 2.38
C GLY A 136 -6.17 8.00 1.06
N GLN A 137 -5.35 7.44 0.17
CA GLN A 137 -5.11 7.97 -1.17
C GLN A 137 -6.38 7.99 -2.03
N HIS A 138 -7.16 6.90 -2.03
CA HIS A 138 -8.42 6.80 -2.74
C HIS A 138 -9.42 7.89 -2.30
N LEU A 139 -9.58 8.08 -0.99
CA LEU A 139 -10.43 9.14 -0.42
C LEU A 139 -9.96 10.54 -0.81
N SER A 140 -8.64 10.79 -0.78
CA SER A 140 -8.07 12.06 -1.26
C SER A 140 -8.40 12.32 -2.74
N GLY A 141 -8.31 11.29 -3.59
CA GLY A 141 -8.68 11.39 -5.01
C GLY A 141 -10.16 11.74 -5.24
N ARG A 142 -11.03 11.44 -4.26
CA ARG A 142 -12.46 11.79 -4.25
C ARG A 142 -12.75 13.15 -3.60
N GLY A 143 -11.73 13.85 -3.10
CA GLY A 143 -11.90 15.09 -2.34
C GLY A 143 -12.41 14.88 -0.90
N GLU A 144 -12.43 13.65 -0.41
CA GLU A 144 -12.86 13.28 0.95
C GLU A 144 -11.68 13.43 1.92
N PHE A 145 -11.15 14.64 2.03
CA PHE A 145 -9.86 14.92 2.67
C PHE A 145 -9.85 14.63 4.18
N ASP A 146 -10.92 14.95 4.91
CA ASP A 146 -10.96 14.68 6.36
C ASP A 146 -10.87 13.16 6.64
N ALA A 147 -11.66 12.34 5.95
CA ALA A 147 -11.62 10.88 6.07
C ALA A 147 -10.29 10.30 5.56
N SER A 148 -9.75 10.88 4.49
CA SER A 148 -8.42 10.54 3.98
C SER A 148 -7.34 10.71 5.05
N ILE A 149 -7.34 11.85 5.77
CA ILE A 149 -6.36 12.15 6.81
C ILE A 149 -6.46 11.15 7.97
N GLU A 150 -7.66 10.71 8.36
CA GLU A 150 -7.83 9.69 9.40
C GLU A 150 -7.11 8.38 9.06
N HIS A 151 -7.31 7.86 7.84
CA HIS A 151 -6.64 6.65 7.37
C HIS A 151 -5.13 6.86 7.17
N LEU A 152 -4.72 7.98 6.58
CA LEU A 152 -3.30 8.29 6.39
C LEU A 152 -2.56 8.45 7.72
N GLN A 153 -3.22 8.92 8.78
CA GLN A 153 -2.60 9.00 10.11
C GLN A 153 -2.27 7.62 10.66
N ILE A 154 -3.15 6.63 10.50
CA ILE A 154 -2.90 5.23 10.88
C ILE A 154 -1.65 4.70 10.14
N ALA A 155 -1.55 4.96 8.83
CA ALA A 155 -0.39 4.58 8.03
C ALA A 155 0.91 5.27 8.51
N ALA A 156 0.85 6.57 8.81
CA ALA A 156 1.98 7.34 9.31
C ALA A 156 2.46 6.83 10.67
N ASP A 157 1.53 6.53 11.59
CA ASP A 157 1.82 6.02 12.93
C ASP A 157 2.43 4.61 12.87
N ALA A 158 2.07 3.82 11.85
CA ALA A 158 2.70 2.54 11.54
C ALA A 158 4.09 2.65 10.86
N GLY A 159 4.59 3.87 10.65
CA GLY A 159 5.92 4.13 10.08
C GLY A 159 5.97 4.25 8.56
N LEU A 160 4.82 4.32 7.88
CA LEU A 160 4.77 4.63 6.45
C LEU A 160 4.91 6.13 6.25
N ASP A 161 6.14 6.62 6.29
CA ASP A 161 6.43 8.05 6.30
C ASP A 161 5.89 8.80 5.08
N VAL A 162 5.72 8.12 3.93
CA VAL A 162 5.08 8.68 2.73
C VAL A 162 3.67 9.23 3.03
N ALA A 163 2.97 8.69 4.02
CA ALA A 163 1.67 9.18 4.46
C ALA A 163 1.74 10.63 4.99
N LEU A 164 2.86 11.05 5.61
CA LEU A 164 3.02 12.43 6.08
C LEU A 164 2.95 13.42 4.90
N ASN A 165 3.57 13.09 3.78
CA ASN A 165 3.47 13.92 2.57
C ASN A 165 2.02 13.96 2.05
N MET A 166 1.33 12.82 2.03
CA MET A 166 -0.06 12.74 1.56
C MET A 166 -1.02 13.53 2.45
N ILE A 167 -0.84 13.49 3.78
CA ILE A 167 -1.61 14.33 4.72
C ILE A 167 -1.35 15.81 4.46
N GLY A 168 -0.09 16.21 4.27
CA GLY A 168 0.24 17.59 3.93
C GLY A 168 -0.44 18.05 2.64
N LEU A 169 -0.46 17.21 1.60
CA LEU A 169 -1.15 17.49 0.34
C LEU A 169 -2.67 17.60 0.54
N ALA A 170 -3.28 16.73 1.35
CA ALA A 170 -4.71 16.80 1.67
C ALA A 170 -5.06 18.14 2.36
N TYR A 171 -4.26 18.57 3.34
CA TYR A 171 -4.44 19.88 3.98
C TYR A 171 -4.29 21.05 2.99
N LEU A 172 -3.34 20.99 2.05
CA LEU A 172 -3.23 22.01 1.00
C LEU A 172 -4.49 22.09 0.13
N GLN A 173 -5.06 20.95 -0.26
CA GLN A 173 -6.30 20.92 -1.04
C GLN A 173 -7.49 21.51 -0.27
N MET A 174 -7.49 21.40 1.06
CA MET A 174 -8.46 22.05 1.94
C MET A 174 -8.19 23.55 2.17
N GLY A 175 -7.10 24.10 1.62
CA GLY A 175 -6.67 25.48 1.87
C GLY A 175 -6.07 25.72 3.27
N LYS A 176 -5.72 24.65 3.99
CA LYS A 176 -5.15 24.64 5.34
C LYS A 176 -3.62 24.62 5.27
N THR A 177 -3.04 25.75 4.86
CA THR A 177 -1.61 25.84 4.53
C THR A 177 -0.68 25.64 5.74
N ASP A 178 -1.08 26.11 6.92
CA ASP A 178 -0.24 25.98 8.12
C ASP A 178 -0.16 24.53 8.59
N GLU A 179 -1.28 23.82 8.59
CA GLU A 179 -1.34 22.38 8.89
C GLU A 179 -0.55 21.58 7.86
N ALA A 180 -0.68 21.90 6.57
CA ALA A 180 0.12 21.24 5.53
C ALA A 180 1.63 21.39 5.78
N LYS A 181 2.07 22.61 6.12
CA LYS A 181 3.47 22.91 6.42
C LYS A 181 4.00 22.07 7.59
N GLU A 182 3.20 21.86 8.62
CA GLU A 182 3.58 21.01 9.75
C GLU A 182 3.95 19.59 9.29
N TYR A 183 3.11 18.96 8.46
CA TYR A 183 3.34 17.60 7.98
C TYR A 183 4.51 17.50 7.01
N PHE A 184 4.69 18.49 6.12
CA PHE A 184 5.87 18.53 5.25
C PHE A 184 7.18 18.72 6.04
N LEU A 185 7.17 19.51 7.12
CA LEU A 185 8.33 19.65 8.00
C LEU A 185 8.63 18.33 8.75
N LYS A 186 7.60 17.60 9.21
CA LYS A 186 7.77 16.25 9.79
C LYS A 186 8.41 15.29 8.78
N PHE A 187 7.96 15.31 7.52
CA PHE A 187 8.55 14.48 6.47
C PHE A 187 9.99 14.89 6.15
N GLN A 188 10.26 16.19 5.98
CA GLN A 188 11.61 16.71 5.73
C GLN A 188 12.59 16.37 6.86
N ALA A 189 12.13 16.37 8.12
CA ALA A 189 12.98 15.99 9.25
C ALA A 189 13.50 14.54 9.14
N LYS A 190 12.70 13.65 8.53
CA LYS A 190 13.10 12.26 8.26
C LYS A 190 13.93 12.13 6.97
N TYR A 191 13.61 12.94 5.96
CA TYR A 191 14.25 12.93 4.66
C TYR A 191 14.79 14.33 4.27
N PRO A 192 15.88 14.80 4.90
CA PRO A 192 16.34 16.18 4.75
C PRO A 192 16.87 16.53 3.35
N ASN A 193 17.18 15.51 2.55
CA ASN A 193 17.74 15.66 1.22
C ASN A 193 16.71 15.53 0.09
N GLU A 194 15.41 15.38 0.41
CA GLU A 194 14.35 15.26 -0.59
C GLU A 194 14.05 16.62 -1.25
N PRO A 195 14.45 16.83 -2.53
CA PRO A 195 14.37 18.15 -3.16
C PRO A 195 12.92 18.62 -3.33
N GLN A 196 12.00 17.69 -3.59
CA GLN A 196 10.60 17.97 -3.86
C GLN A 196 9.92 18.64 -2.65
N ILE A 197 10.18 18.13 -1.45
CA ILE A 197 9.60 18.67 -0.21
C ILE A 197 10.22 20.01 0.14
N LYS A 198 11.51 20.20 -0.13
CA LYS A 198 12.16 21.51 0.03
C LYS A 198 11.54 22.56 -0.90
N MET A 199 11.31 22.22 -2.17
CA MET A 199 10.65 23.11 -3.13
C MET A 199 9.23 23.44 -2.70
N LEU A 200 8.47 22.45 -2.22
CA LEU A 200 7.11 22.64 -1.72
C LEU A 200 7.08 23.53 -0.48
N LEU A 201 7.95 23.31 0.50
CA LEU A 201 8.02 24.16 1.70
C LEU A 201 8.40 25.60 1.36
N ASN A 202 9.33 25.81 0.43
CA ASN A 202 9.68 27.14 -0.06
C ASN A 202 8.51 27.82 -0.75
N SER A 203 7.66 27.06 -1.46
CA SER A 203 6.54 27.65 -2.20
C SER A 203 5.34 28.04 -1.32
N LEU A 204 5.31 27.49 -0.10
CA LEU A 204 4.36 27.83 0.95
C LEU A 204 4.88 28.95 1.88
N ASP A 205 6.12 29.41 1.70
CA ASP A 205 6.66 30.54 2.45
C ASP A 205 6.13 31.86 1.85
N PRO A 206 5.37 32.67 2.60
CA PRO A 206 4.89 33.97 2.12
C PRO A 206 6.02 34.93 1.74
N SER A 207 7.24 34.70 2.23
CA SER A 207 8.45 35.46 1.92
C SER A 207 9.32 34.86 0.80
N GLY A 208 8.96 33.68 0.28
CA GLY A 208 9.68 32.99 -0.79
C GLY A 208 9.45 33.60 -2.17
N GLU A 209 10.44 33.47 -3.07
CA GLU A 209 10.36 33.92 -4.48
C GLU A 209 9.29 33.19 -5.32
N HIS A 210 8.79 32.04 -4.84
CA HIS A 210 7.86 31.19 -5.57
C HIS A 210 6.53 31.07 -4.82
N VAL A 211 5.53 31.89 -5.16
CA VAL A 211 4.19 31.70 -4.59
C VAL A 211 3.53 30.49 -5.24
N TYR A 212 3.25 29.42 -4.48
CA TYR A 212 2.37 28.35 -4.96
C TYR A 212 0.95 28.91 -5.06
N LYS A 213 0.54 29.28 -6.29
CA LYS A 213 -0.83 29.69 -6.56
C LYS A 213 -1.67 28.40 -6.63
N LEU A 214 -2.23 28.00 -5.49
CA LEU A 214 -3.22 26.91 -5.44
C LEU A 214 -4.30 27.18 -6.48
N MET A 215 -4.74 26.14 -7.19
CA MET A 215 -5.82 26.19 -8.19
C MET A 215 -7.14 26.61 -7.52
N LYS A 216 -7.28 27.92 -7.26
CA LYS A 216 -8.55 28.60 -7.06
C LYS A 216 -8.99 29.14 -8.41
N GLU A 217 -9.49 28.27 -9.27
CA GLU A 217 -10.46 28.61 -10.32
C GLU A 217 -11.51 27.50 -10.38
#